data_AF-A0A0C3JJU8-F1
#
_entry.id   AF-A0A0C3JJU8-F1
#
_cell.length_a   1.000
_cell.length_b   1.000
_cell.length_c   1.000
_cell.angle_alpha   90.00
_cell.angle_beta   90.00
_cell.angle_gamma   90.00
#
_symmetry.space_group_name_H-M   'P 1'
#
loop_
_entity.id
_entity.type
_entity.pdbx_description
1 polymer ?
#
loop_
_entity_poly.entity_id
_entity_poly.type
_entity_poly.pdbx_seq_one_letter_code
_entity_poly.pdbx_strand_id
1 'polypeptide(L)'
;EPATLPPSDRILVLCDLGWISQLWGPIVIERPGGRVTIRDLLEGIYIFFQMHLSRAEVEHISSLEPNNYGLLVDAYQRRTTQRHLGVLRDWEWREVMRRVDCLGDRRWWWEVWVTHNSNGTWQLNLGLAN
;
A
#
# COMPACT_ATOMS: atom_id res chain seq x y z
N GLU A 1 -9.71 -14.91 -13.86
CA GLU A 1 -10.27 -13.61 -14.30
C GLU A 1 -9.21 -12.55 -14.55
N PRO A 2 -9.21 -11.90 -15.73
CA PRO A 2 -8.47 -10.66 -15.98
C PRO A 2 -8.88 -9.56 -14.99
N ALA A 3 -7.95 -8.67 -14.62
CA ALA A 3 -8.25 -7.55 -13.73
C ALA A 3 -9.05 -6.43 -14.42
N THR A 4 -8.94 -6.31 -15.74
CA THR A 4 -9.63 -5.27 -16.53
C THR A 4 -10.25 -5.86 -17.79
N LEU A 5 -11.21 -5.12 -18.34
CA LEU A 5 -11.81 -5.36 -19.65
C LEU A 5 -11.74 -4.05 -20.47
N PRO A 6 -10.95 -3.98 -21.56
CA PRO A 6 -10.13 -5.05 -22.13
C PRO A 6 -8.97 -5.48 -21.19
N PRO A 7 -8.46 -6.73 -21.33
CA PRO A 7 -7.31 -7.18 -20.55
C PRO A 7 -6.07 -6.34 -20.82
N SER A 8 -5.34 -5.98 -19.76
CA SER A 8 -4.06 -5.29 -19.83
C SER A 8 -2.92 -6.18 -19.34
N ASP A 9 -1.73 -6.02 -19.91
CA ASP A 9 -0.48 -6.66 -19.45
C ASP A 9 0.25 -5.81 -18.40
N ARG A 10 -0.16 -4.55 -18.24
CA ARG A 10 0.37 -3.57 -17.30
C ARG A 10 -0.75 -2.75 -16.66
N ILE A 11 -0.69 -2.60 -15.34
CA ILE A 11 -1.62 -1.77 -14.57
C ILE A 11 -0.82 -0.87 -13.63
N LEU A 12 -1.16 0.42 -13.63
CA LEU A 12 -0.68 1.40 -12.66
C LEU A 12 -1.77 1.63 -11.62
N VAL A 13 -1.43 1.45 -10.34
CA VAL A 13 -2.31 1.75 -9.21
C VAL A 13 -1.73 2.92 -8.41
N LEU A 14 -2.43 4.04 -8.38
CA LEU A 14 -2.07 5.18 -7.54
C LEU A 14 -2.71 5.04 -6.17
N CYS A 15 -1.89 5.05 -5.12
CA CYS A 15 -2.38 5.06 -3.75
C CYS A 15 -2.69 6.49 -3.33
N ASP A 16 -3.95 6.80 -3.03
CA ASP A 16 -4.34 8.06 -2.43
C ASP A 16 -4.12 8.03 -0.92
N LEU A 17 -2.88 8.34 -0.53
CA LEU A 17 -2.40 8.42 0.85
C LEU A 17 -2.04 9.85 1.25
N GLY A 18 -2.68 10.83 0.62
CA GLY A 18 -2.29 12.24 0.75
C GLY A 18 -0.84 12.46 0.32
N TRP A 19 -0.07 13.22 1.10
CA TRP A 19 1.32 13.58 0.78
C TRP A 19 2.27 12.38 0.68
N ILE A 20 1.96 11.26 1.34
CA ILE A 20 2.79 10.04 1.29
C ILE A 20 2.77 9.40 -0.11
N SER A 21 1.71 9.61 -0.90
CA SER A 21 1.59 9.09 -2.27
C SER A 21 2.74 9.53 -3.19
N GLN A 22 3.29 10.73 -2.95
CA GLN A 22 4.40 11.30 -3.73
C GLN A 22 5.73 10.60 -3.45
N LEU A 23 5.87 9.94 -2.30
CA LEU A 23 7.12 9.30 -1.87
C LEU A 23 7.38 7.97 -2.59
N TRP A 24 6.33 7.22 -2.89
CA TRP A 24 6.44 5.85 -3.40
C TRP A 24 6.11 5.71 -4.88
N GLY A 25 5.40 6.69 -5.44
CA GLY A 25 4.88 6.60 -6.80
C GLY A 25 3.79 5.53 -6.97
N PRO A 26 3.39 5.24 -8.22
CA PRO A 26 2.41 4.20 -8.50
C PRO A 26 2.93 2.80 -8.14
N ILE A 27 2.02 1.94 -7.71
CA ILE A 27 2.24 0.49 -7.76
C ILE A 27 2.17 0.07 -9.22
N VAL A 28 3.27 -0.48 -9.73
CA VAL A 28 3.38 -0.97 -11.10
C VAL A 28 3.24 -2.48 -11.09
N ILE A 29 2.18 -3.00 -11.72
CA ILE A 29 1.91 -4.45 -11.80
C ILE A 29 1.97 -4.85 -13.27
N GLU A 30 2.94 -5.69 -13.60
CA GLU A 30 3.26 -6.10 -14.97
C GLU A 30 3.29 -7.62 -15.09
N ARG A 31 2.78 -8.13 -16.22
CA ARG A 31 2.82 -9.55 -16.61
C ARG A 31 3.35 -9.63 -18.05
N PRO A 32 4.69 -9.61 -18.25
CA PRO A 32 5.27 -9.68 -19.58
C PRO A 32 4.77 -10.90 -20.35
N GLY A 33 4.19 -10.68 -21.54
CA GLY A 33 3.65 -11.75 -22.39
C GLY A 33 2.35 -12.39 -21.88
N GLY A 34 1.68 -11.77 -20.90
CA GLY A 34 0.42 -12.24 -20.33
C GLY A 34 -0.55 -11.11 -20.04
N ARG A 35 -1.62 -11.42 -19.31
CA ARG A 35 -2.59 -10.44 -18.82
C ARG A 35 -2.54 -10.40 -17.31
N VAL A 36 -2.65 -9.20 -16.73
CA VAL A 36 -2.79 -9.01 -15.29
C VAL A 36 -4.15 -9.57 -14.86
N THR A 37 -4.12 -10.51 -13.92
CA THR A 37 -5.32 -11.09 -13.31
C THR A 37 -5.71 -10.33 -12.05
N ILE A 38 -6.96 -10.51 -11.58
CA ILE A 38 -7.39 -9.95 -10.28
C ILE A 38 -6.45 -10.39 -9.16
N ARG A 39 -5.96 -11.64 -9.21
CA ARG A 39 -5.00 -12.15 -8.25
C ARG A 39 -3.68 -11.36 -8.30
N ASP A 40 -3.12 -11.18 -9.50
CA ASP A 40 -1.86 -10.42 -9.65
C ASP A 40 -2.02 -8.97 -9.15
N LEU A 41 -3.18 -8.35 -9.39
CA LEU A 41 -3.52 -7.01 -8.89
C LEU A 41 -3.53 -6.95 -7.35
N LEU A 42 -4.30 -7.84 -6.71
CA LEU A 42 -4.42 -7.88 -5.25
C LEU A 42 -3.08 -8.26 -4.58
N GLU A 43 -2.34 -9.19 -5.17
CA GLU A 43 -1.03 -9.63 -4.69
C GLU A 43 0.01 -8.50 -4.81
N GLY A 44 0.01 -7.75 -5.92
CA GLY A 44 0.89 -6.60 -6.09
C GLY A 44 0.61 -5.49 -5.07
N ILE A 45 -0.66 -5.18 -4.82
CA ILE A 45 -1.07 -4.23 -3.76
C ILE A 45 -0.62 -4.73 -2.39
N TYR A 46 -0.85 -6.01 -2.09
CA TYR A 46 -0.43 -6.61 -0.83
C TYR A 46 1.09 -6.51 -0.63
N ILE A 47 1.89 -6.96 -1.61
CA ILE A 47 3.35 -6.94 -1.55
C ILE A 47 3.86 -5.51 -1.34
N PHE A 48 3.32 -4.53 -2.07
CA PHE A 48 3.68 -3.12 -1.90
C PHE A 48 3.52 -2.65 -0.45
N PHE A 49 2.41 -2.98 0.19
CA PHE A 49 2.17 -2.61 1.59
C PHE A 49 2.99 -3.42 2.60
N GLN A 50 3.48 -4.60 2.22
CA GLN A 50 4.41 -5.37 3.06
C GLN A 50 5.86 -4.87 3.01
N MET A 51 6.21 -3.96 2.10
CA MET A 51 7.58 -3.41 2.02
C MET A 51 7.94 -2.65 3.30
N HIS A 52 9.18 -2.82 3.76
CA HIS A 52 9.73 -2.06 4.88
C HIS A 52 9.89 -0.58 4.50
N LEU A 53 9.65 0.29 5.47
CA LEU A 53 10.04 1.68 5.40
C LEU A 53 11.54 1.79 5.68
N SER A 54 12.25 2.46 4.78
CA SER A 54 13.60 2.94 5.02
C SER A 54 13.59 4.05 6.08
N ARG A 55 14.76 4.29 6.68
CA ARG A 55 14.94 5.37 7.64
C ARG A 55 14.55 6.74 7.06
N ALA A 56 14.95 7.02 5.82
CA ALA A 56 14.61 8.28 5.15
C ALA A 56 13.10 8.43 4.93
N GLU A 57 12.39 7.34 4.63
CA GLU A 57 10.93 7.36 4.52
C GLU A 57 10.27 7.65 5.88
N VAL A 58 10.71 7.03 6.99
CA VAL A 58 10.10 7.35 8.30
C VAL A 58 10.44 8.76 8.74
N GLU A 59 11.66 9.25 8.50
CA GLU A 59 12.04 10.64 8.79
C GLU A 59 11.17 11.63 8.00
N HIS A 60 10.98 11.39 6.70
CA HIS A 60 10.11 12.21 5.86
C HIS A 60 8.66 12.19 6.35
N ILE A 61 8.06 11.01 6.56
CA ILE A 61 6.67 10.87 7.03
C ILE A 61 6.48 11.57 8.39
N SER A 62 7.45 11.42 9.29
CA SER A 62 7.43 12.07 10.61
C SER A 62 7.50 13.59 10.54
N SER A 63 8.09 14.14 9.47
CA SER A 63 8.21 15.59 9.27
C SER A 63 6.96 16.24 8.70
N LEU A 64 6.03 15.47 8.12
CA LEU A 64 4.84 16.01 7.46
C LEU A 64 3.85 16.65 8.43
N GLU A 65 3.59 16.01 9.58
CA GLU A 65 2.70 16.54 10.62
C GLU A 65 3.19 16.18 12.03
N PRO A 66 2.87 17.03 13.04
CA PRO A 66 3.11 16.69 14.43
C PRO A 66 2.45 15.36 14.79
N ASN A 67 3.19 14.48 15.47
CA ASN A 67 2.76 13.15 15.93
C ASN A 67 2.64 12.03 14.87
N ASN A 68 2.99 12.25 13.60
CA ASN A 68 3.01 11.18 12.60
C ASN A 68 3.88 9.99 13.00
N TYR A 69 5.05 10.24 13.59
CA TYR A 69 5.90 9.18 14.11
C TYR A 69 5.20 8.35 15.18
N GLY A 70 4.49 9.01 16.11
CA GLY A 70 3.74 8.35 17.17
C GLY A 70 2.65 7.44 16.59
N LEU A 71 1.87 7.95 15.63
CA LEU A 71 0.84 7.16 14.93
C LEU A 71 1.42 5.95 14.18
N LEU A 72 2.57 6.14 13.52
CA LEU A 72 3.27 5.07 12.80
C LEU A 72 3.78 3.98 13.75
N VAL A 73 4.39 4.37 14.87
CA VAL A 73 4.83 3.45 15.94
C VAL A 73 3.64 2.69 16.52
N ASP A 74 2.53 3.36 16.77
CA ASP A 74 1.34 2.76 17.37
C ASP A 74 0.69 1.74 16.42
N ALA A 75 0.61 2.06 15.12
CA ALA A 75 0.14 1.13 14.09
C ALA A 75 1.05 -0.11 13.96
N TYR A 76 2.37 0.10 13.92
CA TYR A 76 3.38 -0.96 13.93
C TYR A 76 3.24 -1.88 15.15
N GLN A 77 3.10 -1.29 16.35
CA GLN A 77 2.94 -2.03 17.59
C GLN A 77 1.65 -2.85 17.57
N ARG A 78 0.53 -2.29 17.11
CA ARG A 78 -0.74 -3.04 17.03
C ARG A 78 -0.65 -4.20 16.05
N ARG A 79 -0.06 -4.00 14.86
CA ARG A 79 0.15 -5.06 13.87
C ARG A 79 0.95 -6.25 14.46
N THR A 80 1.97 -5.97 15.26
CA THR A 80 2.85 -6.98 15.87
C THR A 80 2.33 -7.55 17.19
N THR A 81 1.39 -6.88 17.87
CA THR A 81 0.85 -7.32 19.18
C THR A 81 -0.54 -7.95 19.11
N GLN A 82 -1.37 -7.61 18.12
CA GLN A 82 -2.70 -8.21 17.96
C GLN A 82 -2.69 -9.63 17.37
N ARG A 83 -1.54 -10.09 16.87
CA ARG A 83 -1.40 -11.49 16.47
C ARG A 83 -1.41 -12.37 17.72
N HIS A 84 -2.48 -13.14 17.92
CA HIS A 84 -2.59 -14.26 18.87
C HIS A 84 -1.59 -15.40 18.54
N LEU A 85 -0.32 -15.10 18.30
CA LEU A 85 0.72 -16.06 17.98
C LEU A 85 1.63 -16.17 19.20
N GLY A 86 1.22 -16.98 20.17
CA GLY A 86 1.88 -17.21 21.46
C GLY A 86 3.31 -17.78 21.42
N VAL A 87 3.97 -17.80 20.26
CA VAL A 87 5.36 -18.29 20.08
C VAL A 87 6.17 -17.37 19.15
N LEU A 88 5.55 -16.35 18.59
CA LEU A 88 6.06 -15.55 17.47
C LEU A 88 6.16 -14.06 17.87
N ARG A 89 6.38 -13.76 19.15
CA ARG A 89 6.60 -12.38 19.59
C ARG A 89 8.00 -11.93 19.17
N ASP A 90 9.03 -12.73 19.43
CA ASP A 90 10.44 -12.31 19.32
C ASP A 90 10.98 -12.16 17.88
N TRP A 91 10.36 -12.81 16.88
CA TRP A 91 10.74 -12.60 15.47
C TRP A 91 10.07 -11.35 14.88
N GLU A 92 8.85 -11.02 15.31
CA GLU A 92 8.12 -9.83 14.85
C GLU A 92 8.68 -8.54 15.46
N TRP A 93 9.32 -8.58 16.64
CA TRP A 93 10.10 -7.43 17.14
C TRP A 93 11.34 -7.13 16.29
N ARG A 94 11.76 -8.03 15.39
CA ARG A 94 12.81 -7.78 14.39
C ARG A 94 12.26 -7.25 13.06
N GLU A 95 10.94 -7.28 12.88
CA GLU A 95 10.30 -6.73 11.70
C GLU A 95 10.29 -5.21 11.78
N VAL A 96 10.77 -4.54 10.73
CA VAL A 96 10.83 -3.08 10.66
C VAL A 96 9.42 -2.55 10.35
N MET A 97 9.16 -1.25 10.61
CA MET A 97 7.94 -0.58 10.16
C MET A 97 7.75 -0.81 8.65
N ARG A 98 6.51 -1.07 8.23
CA ARG A 98 6.12 -1.37 6.85
C ARG A 98 5.19 -0.29 6.31
N ARG A 99 5.07 -0.19 4.99
CA ARG A 99 4.15 0.78 4.34
C ARG A 99 2.70 0.62 4.80
N VAL A 100 2.26 -0.59 5.14
CA VAL A 100 0.94 -0.84 5.72
C VAL A 100 0.71 -0.08 7.03
N ASP A 101 1.76 0.19 7.81
CA ASP A 101 1.65 0.91 9.08
C ASP A 101 1.30 2.39 8.86
N CYS A 102 1.50 2.93 7.65
CA CYS A 102 1.08 4.28 7.26
C CYS A 102 -0.44 4.38 6.99
N LEU A 103 -1.15 3.26 6.85
CA LEU A 103 -2.61 3.25 6.68
C LEU A 103 -3.35 3.52 8.01
N GLY A 104 -2.62 3.51 9.12
CA GLY A 104 -3.18 3.57 10.46
C GLY A 104 -3.98 2.32 10.83
N ASP A 105 -4.86 2.46 11.82
CA ASP A 105 -5.60 1.35 12.45
C ASP A 105 -7.12 1.54 12.38
N ARG A 106 -7.66 2.20 11.36
CA ARG A 106 -9.11 2.05 11.12
C ARG A 106 -9.30 1.05 10.00
N ARG A 107 -10.25 0.13 10.21
CA ARG A 107 -10.79 -0.72 9.16
C ARG A 107 -11.59 0.16 8.22
N TRP A 108 -10.88 0.83 7.33
CA TRP A 108 -11.48 1.58 6.26
C TRP A 108 -11.79 0.65 5.10
N TRP A 109 -12.89 0.91 4.41
CA TRP A 109 -13.15 0.30 3.11
C TRP A 109 -12.32 1.06 2.08
N TRP A 110 -11.33 0.37 1.53
CA TRP A 110 -10.52 0.88 0.43
C TRP A 110 -11.17 0.47 -0.88
N GLU A 111 -11.46 1.45 -1.72
CA GLU A 111 -12.03 1.26 -3.05
C GLU A 111 -10.97 1.41 -4.13
N VAL A 112 -11.23 0.75 -5.26
CA VAL A 112 -10.46 0.91 -6.49
C VAL A 112 -11.36 1.52 -7.56
N TRP A 113 -10.96 2.64 -8.13
CA TRP A 113 -11.69 3.31 -9.22
C TRP A 113 -10.76 3.70 -10.36
N VAL A 114 -11.34 3.89 -11.55
CA VAL A 114 -10.60 4.22 -12.77
C VAL A 114 -10.59 5.73 -12.99
N THR A 115 -9.45 6.29 -13.37
CA THR A 115 -9.35 7.64 -13.97
C THR A 115 -8.84 7.52 -15.40
N HIS A 116 -9.54 8.18 -16.33
CA HIS A 116 -9.11 8.34 -17.71
C HIS A 116 -8.39 9.69 -17.86
N ASN A 117 -7.17 9.65 -18.35
CA ASN A 117 -6.33 10.82 -18.56
C ASN A 117 -6.60 11.44 -19.94
N SER A 118 -6.35 12.74 -20.08
CA SER A 118 -6.54 13.47 -21.34
C SER A 118 -5.64 12.98 -22.48
N ASN A 119 -4.53 12.32 -22.17
CA ASN A 119 -3.60 11.73 -23.12
C ASN A 119 -4.00 10.31 -23.60
N GLY A 120 -5.21 9.85 -23.29
CA GLY A 120 -5.72 8.53 -23.69
C GLY A 120 -5.22 7.37 -22.83
N THR A 121 -4.41 7.63 -21.80
CA THR A 121 -4.04 6.63 -20.79
C THR A 121 -5.10 6.52 -19.70
N TRP A 122 -5.05 5.46 -18.91
CA TRP A 122 -5.89 5.29 -17.74
C TRP A 122 -5.07 4.73 -16.58
N GLN A 123 -5.58 4.89 -15.37
CA GLN A 123 -4.96 4.38 -14.15
C GLN A 123 -6.04 3.90 -13.19
N LEU A 124 -5.67 2.97 -12.30
CA LEU A 124 -6.46 2.67 -11.12
C LEU A 124 -6.00 3.58 -10.00
N ASN A 125 -6.94 4.07 -9.21
CA ASN A 125 -6.64 4.71 -7.94
C ASN A 125 -7.14 3.78 -6.83
N LEU A 126 -6.39 3.74 -5.74
CA LEU A 126 -6.66 2.98 -4.54
C LEU A 126 -6.71 3.96 -3.37
N GLY A 127 -7.86 4.08 -2.71
CA GLY A 127 -8.07 5.08 -1.67
C GLY A 127 -9.26 4.76 -0.78
N LEU A 128 -9.50 5.63 0.20
CA LEU A 128 -10.64 5.52 1.12
C LEU A 128 -11.96 5.80 0.39
N ALA A 129 -12.93 4.90 0.55
CA ALA A 129 -14.31 5.18 0.19
C ALA A 129 -14.92 6.13 1.24
N ASN A 130 -15.53 7.23 0.79
CA ASN A 130 -16.31 8.14 1.64
C ASN A 130 -17.75 7.66 1.81
#